data_AF-A0A095BXC4-F1
#
_entry.id   AF-A0A095BXC4-F1
#
_cell.length_a   1.000
_cell.length_b   1.000
_cell.length_c   1.000
_cell.angle_alpha   90.00
_cell.angle_beta   90.00
_cell.angle_gamma   90.00
#
_symmetry.space_group_name_H-M   'P 1'
#
loop_
_entity.id
_entity.type
_entity.pdbx_description
1 polymer ?
#
loop_
_entity_poly.entity_id
_entity_poly.type
_entity_poly.pdbx_seq_one_letter_code
_entity_poly.pdbx_strand_id
1 'polypeptide(L)'
;MSDIDSIAGLEAILGKTPPAVNLKVIDHVDESAMRWLAAALLIPGSAQVAILRGTAMLTDDDTARASFEVQGKVPLLATRVDDVEVDLRASPALARAALWPAAAAPADIKPAKMFADHVKLNKDKGLGARIAGAFVSVPGLMQRGLDKDYKDNLY
;
A
#
# COMPACT_ATOMS: atom_id res chain seq x y z
N MET A 1 4.30 12.51 23.32
CA MET A 1 4.59 11.20 22.70
C MET A 1 4.03 10.11 23.57
N SER A 2 2.91 9.55 23.13
CA SER A 2 2.26 8.39 23.73
C SER A 2 2.55 7.19 22.82
N ASP A 3 3.37 6.27 23.31
CA ASP A 3 3.71 5.03 22.62
C ASP A 3 2.71 3.94 23.00
N ILE A 4 2.38 3.05 22.06
CA ILE A 4 1.44 1.95 22.28
C ILE A 4 2.22 0.64 22.39
N ASP A 5 2.38 0.16 23.61
CA ASP A 5 3.15 -1.04 23.95
C ASP A 5 2.27 -2.27 24.27
N SER A 6 0.94 -2.16 24.10
CA SER A 6 0.00 -3.21 24.48
C SER A 6 -1.14 -3.40 23.47
N ILE A 7 -1.65 -4.63 23.39
CA ILE A 7 -2.83 -4.97 22.58
C ILE A 7 -4.05 -4.16 23.03
N ALA A 8 -4.23 -3.97 24.34
CA ALA A 8 -5.35 -3.19 24.86
C ALA A 8 -5.30 -1.71 24.42
N GLY A 9 -4.12 -1.09 24.42
CA GLY A 9 -3.93 0.26 23.90
C GLY A 9 -4.23 0.35 22.40
N LEU A 10 -3.80 -0.66 21.64
CA LEU A 10 -4.09 -0.75 20.20
C LEU A 10 -5.60 -0.91 19.92
N GLU A 11 -6.27 -1.80 20.64
CA GLU A 11 -7.72 -2.04 20.49
C GLU A 11 -8.57 -0.85 20.94
N ALA A 12 -8.08 -0.02 21.87
CA ALA A 12 -8.75 1.21 22.27
C ALA A 12 -8.85 2.22 21.11
N ILE A 13 -7.92 2.16 20.15
CA ILE A 13 -7.83 3.08 19.00
C ILE A 13 -8.46 2.47 17.75
N LEU A 14 -8.14 1.21 17.45
CA LEU A 14 -8.56 0.55 16.21
C LEU A 14 -9.86 -0.26 16.36
N GLY A 15 -10.31 -0.50 17.59
CA GLY A 15 -11.35 -1.48 17.88
C GLY A 15 -10.80 -2.91 17.98
N LYS A 16 -11.68 -3.85 18.35
CA LYS A 16 -11.29 -5.25 18.58
C LYS A 16 -10.95 -5.98 17.29
N THR A 17 -9.95 -6.85 17.37
CA THR A 17 -9.54 -7.68 16.22
C THR A 17 -10.67 -8.65 15.80
N PRO A 18 -11.07 -8.70 14.51
CA PRO A 18 -12.06 -9.67 14.04
C PRO A 18 -11.56 -11.12 14.22
N PRO A 19 -12.39 -12.06 14.68
CA PRO A 19 -11.97 -13.45 14.96
C PRO A 19 -11.32 -14.17 13.76
N ALA A 20 -11.67 -13.78 12.53
CA ALA A 20 -11.12 -14.35 11.30
C ALA A 20 -9.61 -14.09 11.09
N VAL A 21 -9.04 -13.04 11.70
CA VAL A 21 -7.60 -12.72 11.59
C VAL A 21 -6.75 -13.80 12.28
N ASN A 22 -7.25 -14.39 13.37
CA ASN A 22 -6.55 -15.43 14.12
C ASN A 22 -6.51 -16.80 13.41
N LEU A 23 -7.14 -16.93 12.24
CA LEU A 23 -7.15 -18.16 11.45
C LEU A 23 -5.90 -18.33 10.56
N LYS A 24 -5.12 -17.26 10.34
CA LYS A 24 -3.86 -17.31 9.61
C LYS A 24 -2.69 -17.24 10.58
N VAL A 25 -2.16 -18.40 10.96
CA VAL A 25 -1.09 -18.47 11.95
C VAL A 25 0.27 -18.34 11.26
N ILE A 26 0.97 -17.24 11.50
CA ILE A 26 2.42 -17.18 11.39
C ILE A 26 2.90 -17.62 12.78
N ASP A 27 3.33 -18.88 12.91
CA ASP A 27 3.48 -19.54 14.22
C ASP A 27 4.63 -19.02 15.08
N HIS A 28 5.57 -18.23 14.53
CA HIS A 28 6.72 -17.81 15.30
C HIS A 28 7.39 -16.52 14.81
N VAL A 29 7.19 -15.47 15.59
CA VAL A 29 8.04 -14.28 15.66
C VAL A 29 8.29 -14.06 17.15
N ASP A 30 9.55 -14.07 17.60
CA ASP A 30 9.86 -13.87 19.02
C ASP A 30 9.62 -12.41 19.46
N GLU A 31 9.52 -12.18 20.77
CA GLU A 31 9.25 -10.85 21.35
C GLU A 31 10.27 -9.77 20.92
N SER A 32 11.50 -10.17 20.59
CA SER A 32 12.49 -9.24 20.08
C SER A 32 12.26 -8.97 18.61
N ALA A 33 12.04 -9.99 17.79
CA ALA A 33 11.72 -9.84 16.37
C ALA A 33 10.43 -9.02 16.12
N MET A 34 9.45 -9.05 17.02
CA MET A 34 8.24 -8.22 16.93
C MET A 34 8.51 -6.71 17.04
N ARG A 35 9.64 -6.29 17.60
CA ARG A 35 10.01 -4.88 17.78
C ARG A 35 10.90 -4.32 16.69
N TRP A 36 11.47 -5.18 15.84
CA TRP A 36 12.42 -4.75 14.82
C TRP A 36 11.72 -4.58 13.49
N LEU A 37 11.91 -3.41 12.87
CA LEU A 37 11.47 -3.16 11.51
C LEU A 37 12.68 -3.28 10.59
N ALA A 38 12.51 -4.06 9.52
CA ALA A 38 13.42 -4.07 8.39
C ALA A 38 12.64 -3.77 7.12
N ALA A 39 13.07 -2.76 6.37
CA ALA A 39 12.46 -2.36 5.11
C ALA A 39 13.52 -2.30 4.00
N ALA A 40 13.11 -2.72 2.80
CA ALA A 40 13.90 -2.57 1.58
C ALA A 40 13.26 -1.46 0.73
N LEU A 41 13.94 -0.33 0.59
CA LEU A 41 13.47 0.82 -0.16
C LEU A 41 14.10 0.81 -1.56
N LEU A 42 13.24 0.83 -2.57
CA LEU A 42 13.65 1.01 -3.96
C LEU A 42 14.02 2.48 -4.18
N ILE A 43 15.19 2.71 -4.78
CA ILE A 43 15.65 4.05 -5.13
C ILE A 43 15.40 4.26 -6.62
N PRO A 44 14.43 5.13 -7.01
CA PRO A 44 14.16 5.39 -8.42
C PRO A 44 15.43 5.81 -9.17
N GLY A 45 15.67 5.20 -10.33
CA GLY A 45 16.86 5.47 -11.15
C GLY A 45 18.12 4.72 -10.72
N SER A 46 18.07 3.88 -9.67
CA SER A 46 19.22 3.13 -9.18
C SER A 46 18.95 1.62 -9.14
N ALA A 47 19.98 0.82 -9.43
CA ALA A 47 19.95 -0.62 -9.19
C ALA A 47 20.29 -0.98 -7.73
N GLN A 48 20.47 0.01 -6.85
CA GLN A 48 20.67 -0.19 -5.42
C GLN A 48 19.35 -0.16 -4.66
N VAL A 49 19.32 -0.86 -3.53
CA VAL A 49 18.25 -0.85 -2.54
C VAL A 49 18.84 -0.29 -1.24
N ALA A 50 18.11 0.59 -0.58
CA ALA A 50 18.40 0.97 0.80
C ALA A 50 17.73 -0.03 1.75
N ILE A 51 18.52 -0.70 2.58
CA ILE A 51 18.03 -1.58 3.64
C ILE A 51 18.00 -0.76 4.92
N LEU A 52 16.79 -0.43 5.38
CA LEU A 52 16.54 0.28 6.63
C LEU A 52 16.28 -0.74 7.73
N ARG A 53 16.88 -0.53 8.89
CA ARG A 53 16.67 -1.32 10.11
C ARG A 53 16.51 -0.40 11.30
N GLY A 54 15.72 -0.79 12.29
CA GLY A 54 15.59 -0.07 13.54
C GLY A 54 14.53 -0.69 14.44
N THR A 55 14.25 -0.02 15.55
CA THR A 55 13.21 -0.41 16.50
C THR A 55 11.92 0.34 16.18
N ALA A 56 10.83 -0.37 15.92
CA ALA A 56 9.55 0.24 15.58
C ALA A 56 8.59 0.29 16.77
N MET A 57 7.87 1.40 16.90
CA MET A 57 6.81 1.59 17.89
C MET A 57 5.60 2.32 17.28
N LEU A 58 4.40 1.83 17.58
CA LEU A 58 3.16 2.52 17.23
C LEU A 58 2.93 3.69 18.18
N THR A 59 2.42 4.80 17.67
CA THR A 59 2.09 5.99 18.45
C THR A 59 0.77 6.61 17.99
N ASP A 60 0.03 7.17 18.94
CA ASP A 60 -1.18 7.97 18.71
C ASP A 60 -0.93 9.48 18.84
N ASP A 61 0.33 9.90 19.00
CA ASP A 61 0.74 11.30 19.17
C ASP A 61 0.24 12.19 18.03
N ASP A 62 -0.55 13.22 18.39
CA ASP A 62 -1.19 14.10 17.42
C ASP A 62 -0.18 14.88 16.56
N THR A 63 0.98 15.25 17.12
CA THR A 63 2.01 15.99 16.37
C THR A 63 2.68 15.10 15.35
N ALA A 64 3.02 13.86 15.73
CA ALA A 64 3.57 12.89 14.81
C ALA A 64 2.59 12.58 13.67
N ARG A 65 1.31 12.37 14.00
CA ARG A 65 0.26 12.00 13.03
C ARG A 65 -0.13 13.14 12.09
N ALA A 66 -0.07 14.39 12.54
CA ALA A 66 -0.39 15.55 11.70
C ALA A 66 0.48 15.63 10.43
N SER A 67 1.73 15.17 10.49
CA SER A 67 2.62 15.15 9.32
C SER A 67 2.19 14.19 8.21
N PHE A 68 1.28 13.25 8.51
CA PHE A 68 0.74 12.26 7.58
C PHE A 68 -0.69 12.60 7.10
N GLU A 69 -1.17 13.82 7.33
CA GLU A 69 -2.49 14.24 6.84
C GLU A 69 -2.53 14.26 5.30
N VAL A 70 -3.54 13.58 4.74
CA VAL A 70 -3.82 13.61 3.31
C VAL A 70 -5.29 13.91 3.10
N GLN A 71 -5.58 14.95 2.32
CA GLN A 71 -6.95 15.39 2.01
C GLN A 71 -7.84 15.57 3.27
N GLY A 72 -7.33 16.19 4.34
CA GLY A 72 -8.11 16.40 5.57
C GLY A 72 -8.24 15.15 6.45
N LYS A 73 -7.56 14.04 6.10
CA LYS A 73 -7.62 12.78 6.84
C LYS A 73 -6.29 12.51 7.50
N VAL A 74 -6.30 12.59 8.82
CA VAL A 74 -5.16 12.20 9.67
C VAL A 74 -5.29 10.70 9.99
N PRO A 75 -4.22 9.89 9.83
CA PRO A 75 -4.27 8.47 10.20
C PRO A 75 -4.54 8.30 11.69
N LEU A 76 -5.11 7.17 12.12
CA LEU A 76 -5.37 6.88 13.54
C LEU A 76 -4.09 6.63 14.34
N LEU A 77 -3.05 6.13 13.68
CA LEU A 77 -1.77 5.76 14.27
C LEU A 77 -0.64 6.14 13.31
N ALA A 78 0.55 6.34 13.86
CA ALA A 78 1.80 6.40 13.11
C ALA A 78 2.80 5.37 13.67
N THR A 79 3.79 4.99 12.86
CA THR A 79 4.91 4.16 13.30
C THR A 79 6.15 5.02 13.44
N ARG A 80 6.68 5.12 14.66
CA ARG A 80 8.00 5.68 14.96
C ARG A 80 9.05 4.58 14.77
N VAL A 81 10.20 4.94 14.21
CA VAL A 81 11.35 4.03 14.09
C VAL A 81 12.56 4.72 14.71
N ASP A 82 13.12 4.10 15.75
CA ASP A 82 14.33 4.54 16.43
C ASP A 82 15.54 3.74 15.96
N ASP A 83 16.74 4.22 16.32
CA ASP A 83 18.02 3.55 16.05
C ASP A 83 18.18 3.14 14.58
N VAL A 84 17.83 4.07 13.69
CA VAL A 84 17.74 3.79 12.26
C VAL A 84 19.12 3.60 11.66
N GLU A 85 19.38 2.39 11.18
CA GLU A 85 20.53 2.04 10.35
C GLU A 85 20.10 1.89 8.90
N VAL A 86 20.90 2.41 7.97
CA VAL A 86 20.63 2.32 6.52
C VAL A 86 21.88 1.83 5.79
N ASP A 87 21.74 0.70 5.10
CA ASP A 87 22.75 0.14 4.20
C ASP A 87 22.32 0.28 2.74
N LEU A 88 23.18 0.81 1.88
CA LEU A 88 22.98 0.75 0.44
C LEU A 88 23.59 -0.54 -0.12
N ARG A 89 22.77 -1.33 -0.84
CA ARG A 89 23.23 -2.58 -1.46
C ARG A 89 22.84 -2.64 -2.92
N ALA A 90 23.78 -3.06 -3.77
CA ALA A 90 23.48 -3.39 -5.15
C ALA A 90 22.49 -4.55 -5.20
N SER A 91 21.45 -4.42 -6.04
CA SER A 91 20.47 -5.46 -6.27
C SER A 91 20.63 -6.04 -7.67
N PRO A 92 21.13 -7.28 -7.80
CA PRO A 92 21.18 -7.98 -9.08
C PRO A 92 19.79 -8.14 -9.71
N ALA A 93 18.74 -8.23 -8.89
CA ALA A 93 17.37 -8.32 -9.39
C ALA A 93 16.94 -7.01 -10.08
N LEU A 94 17.22 -5.85 -9.47
CA LEU A 94 16.92 -4.55 -10.08
C LEU A 94 17.78 -4.31 -11.32
N ALA A 95 19.05 -4.68 -11.28
CA ALA A 95 19.95 -4.57 -12.44
C ALA A 95 19.43 -5.37 -13.63
N ARG A 96 18.94 -6.60 -13.41
CA ARG A 96 18.36 -7.43 -14.47
C ARG A 96 16.99 -6.93 -14.93
N ALA A 97 16.15 -6.47 -14.00
CA ALA A 97 14.81 -5.99 -14.32
C ALA A 97 14.84 -4.66 -15.09
N ALA A 98 15.93 -3.88 -14.97
CA ALA A 98 16.10 -2.58 -15.63
C ALA A 98 14.87 -1.68 -15.46
N LEU A 99 14.37 -1.57 -14.23
CA LEU A 99 13.11 -0.87 -13.94
C LEU A 99 13.17 0.63 -14.27
N TRP A 100 14.37 1.21 -14.36
CA TRP A 100 14.58 2.63 -14.61
C TRP A 100 15.59 2.88 -15.74
N PRO A 101 15.29 3.80 -16.68
CA PRO A 101 13.97 4.39 -16.90
C PRO A 101 12.94 3.30 -17.28
N ALA A 102 11.68 3.50 -16.90
CA ALA A 102 10.64 2.54 -17.23
C ALA A 102 10.55 2.38 -18.77
N ALA A 103 10.52 1.13 -19.24
CA ALA A 103 10.30 0.86 -20.65
C ALA A 103 8.91 1.37 -21.08
N ALA A 104 8.77 1.69 -22.37
CA ALA A 104 7.48 2.04 -22.94
C ALA A 104 6.47 0.90 -22.68
N ALA A 105 5.24 1.27 -22.32
CA ALA A 105 4.17 0.30 -22.15
C ALA A 105 3.99 -0.49 -23.46
N PRO A 106 3.83 -1.84 -23.39
CA PRO A 106 3.57 -2.64 -24.58
C PRO A 106 2.31 -2.17 -25.31
N ALA A 107 2.41 -1.97 -26.62
CA ALA A 107 1.32 -1.40 -27.44
C ALA A 107 0.09 -2.30 -27.54
N ASP A 108 0.24 -3.59 -27.26
CA ASP A 108 -0.79 -4.61 -27.30
C ASP A 108 -1.58 -4.73 -25.98
N ILE A 109 -1.05 -4.20 -24.86
CA ILE A 109 -1.75 -4.16 -23.59
C ILE A 109 -2.73 -2.98 -23.59
N LYS A 110 -4.02 -3.26 -23.40
CA LYS A 110 -5.11 -2.27 -23.38
C LYS A 110 -5.79 -2.26 -22.01
N PRO A 111 -5.29 -1.50 -21.00
CA PRO A 111 -5.75 -1.57 -19.62
C PRO A 111 -7.26 -1.35 -19.46
N ALA A 112 -7.81 -0.32 -20.10
CA ALA A 112 -9.25 -0.05 -20.05
C ALA A 112 -10.09 -1.20 -20.63
N LYS A 113 -9.59 -1.88 -21.68
CA LYS A 113 -10.27 -3.08 -22.23
C LYS A 113 -10.15 -4.28 -21.30
N MET A 114 -8.98 -4.51 -20.69
CA MET A 114 -8.81 -5.61 -19.73
C MET A 114 -9.72 -5.43 -18.52
N PHE A 115 -9.79 -4.21 -17.98
CA PHE A 115 -10.71 -3.88 -16.91
C PHE A 115 -12.18 -4.05 -17.33
N ALA A 116 -12.54 -3.56 -18.52
CA ALA A 116 -13.87 -3.75 -19.09
C ALA A 116 -14.27 -5.23 -19.20
N ASP A 117 -13.36 -6.06 -19.71
CA ASP A 117 -13.56 -7.50 -19.83
C ASP A 117 -13.66 -8.15 -18.44
N HIS A 118 -12.88 -7.71 -17.45
CA HIS A 118 -12.98 -8.18 -16.07
C HIS A 118 -14.33 -7.85 -15.42
N VAL A 119 -14.83 -6.62 -15.56
CA VAL A 119 -16.14 -6.22 -15.05
C VAL A 119 -17.27 -7.04 -15.68
N LYS A 120 -17.19 -7.33 -16.99
CA LYS A 120 -18.17 -8.17 -17.70
C LYS A 120 -18.21 -9.61 -17.21
N LEU A 121 -17.12 -10.11 -16.62
CA LEU A 121 -17.08 -11.44 -16.01
C LEU A 121 -17.79 -11.47 -14.64
N ASN A 122 -18.10 -10.31 -14.06
CA ASN A 122 -18.86 -10.25 -12.82
C ASN A 122 -20.31 -10.70 -13.07
N LYS A 123 -20.74 -11.76 -12.36
CA LYS A 123 -22.08 -12.35 -12.47
C LYS A 123 -23.09 -11.71 -11.52
N ASP A 124 -22.67 -10.73 -10.72
CA ASP A 124 -23.56 -9.98 -9.86
C ASP A 124 -24.58 -9.18 -10.69
N LYS A 125 -25.86 -9.32 -10.33
CA LYS A 125 -27.01 -8.71 -11.05
C LYS A 125 -27.58 -7.51 -10.29
N GLY A 126 -26.93 -7.07 -9.22
CA GLY A 126 -27.31 -5.87 -8.46
C GLY A 126 -27.38 -4.62 -9.35
N LEU A 127 -28.22 -3.66 -8.95
CA LEU A 127 -28.48 -2.43 -9.73
C LEU A 127 -27.19 -1.66 -10.05
N GLY A 128 -26.25 -1.60 -9.09
CA GLY A 128 -24.92 -1.00 -9.29
C GLY A 128 -24.05 -1.73 -10.32
N ALA A 129 -24.12 -3.06 -10.38
CA ALA A 129 -23.39 -3.87 -11.37
C ALA A 129 -23.92 -3.63 -12.79
N ARG A 130 -25.24 -3.41 -12.95
CA ARG A 130 -25.86 -3.08 -14.25
C ARG A 130 -25.46 -1.68 -14.73
N ILE A 131 -25.34 -0.72 -13.81
CA ILE A 131 -24.85 0.63 -14.12
C ILE A 131 -23.37 0.57 -14.53
N ALA A 132 -22.53 -0.12 -13.76
CA ALA A 132 -21.11 -0.32 -14.10
C ALA A 132 -20.93 -0.97 -15.49
N GLY A 133 -21.72 -2.00 -15.82
CA GLY A 133 -21.70 -2.64 -17.14
C GLY A 133 -22.06 -1.71 -18.31
N ALA A 134 -22.92 -0.70 -18.09
CA ALA A 134 -23.31 0.26 -19.12
C ALA A 134 -22.27 1.36 -19.38
N PHE A 135 -21.49 1.76 -18.36
CA PHE A 135 -20.38 2.70 -18.54
C PHE A 135 -19.19 2.07 -19.29
N VAL A 136 -18.99 0.77 -19.12
CA VAL A 136 -17.91 -0.01 -19.74
C VAL A 136 -18.11 -0.23 -21.25
N SER A 137 -19.34 -0.15 -21.77
CA SER A 137 -19.65 -0.39 -23.17
C SER A 137 -19.45 0.82 -24.09
N VAL A 138 -19.18 2.02 -23.53
CA VAL A 138 -18.92 3.24 -24.30
C VAL A 138 -17.43 3.35 -24.64
N PRO A 139 -17.03 3.33 -25.93
CA PRO A 139 -15.63 3.44 -26.32
C PRO A 139 -14.97 4.73 -25.79
N GLY A 140 -13.83 4.60 -25.12
CA GLY A 140 -13.01 5.73 -24.66
C GLY A 140 -13.46 6.43 -23.37
N LEU A 141 -14.70 6.21 -22.90
CA LEU A 141 -15.18 6.79 -21.64
C LEU A 141 -14.44 6.21 -20.43
N MET A 142 -14.18 4.89 -20.44
CA MET A 142 -13.42 4.21 -19.41
C MET A 142 -11.98 4.74 -19.30
N GLN A 143 -11.30 4.93 -20.43
CA GLN A 143 -9.92 5.43 -20.43
C GLN A 143 -9.83 6.83 -19.83
N ARG A 144 -10.71 7.75 -20.23
CA ARG A 144 -10.76 9.11 -19.65
C ARG A 144 -11.07 9.09 -18.15
N GLY A 145 -11.94 8.18 -17.72
CA GLY A 145 -12.24 7.96 -16.30
C GLY A 145 -10.99 7.56 -15.53
N LEU A 146 -10.27 6.54 -16.00
CA LEU A 146 -9.01 6.07 -15.39
C LEU A 146 -7.93 7.15 -15.40
N ASP A 147 -7.77 7.89 -16.50
CA ASP A 147 -6.77 8.95 -16.60
C ASP A 147 -7.05 10.11 -15.64
N LYS A 148 -8.33 10.43 -15.40
CA LYS A 148 -8.76 11.43 -14.42
C LYS A 148 -8.57 10.92 -12.99
N ASP A 149 -9.02 9.70 -12.72
CA ASP A 149 -8.90 9.04 -11.43
C ASP A 149 -7.44 8.93 -10.99
N TYR A 150 -6.54 8.55 -11.90
CA TYR A 150 -5.11 8.50 -11.64
C TYR A 150 -4.54 9.86 -11.17
N LYS A 151 -5.06 10.97 -11.68
CA LYS A 151 -4.61 12.32 -11.27
C LYS A 151 -5.24 12.77 -9.96
N ASP A 152 -6.52 12.49 -9.78
CA ASP A 152 -7.30 12.98 -8.65
C ASP A 152 -7.03 12.16 -7.36
N ASN A 153 -6.60 10.91 -7.48
CA ASN A 153 -6.38 9.96 -6.37
C ASN A 153 -4.91 9.53 -6.20
N LEU A 154 -3.94 10.38 -6.58
CA LEU A 154 -2.52 10.12 -6.30
C LEU A 154 -2.19 10.16 -4.79
N TYR A 155 -3.08 10.73 -3.96
CA TYR A 155 -2.96 10.86 -2.51
C TYR A 155 -4.33 10.84 -1.86
#